data_AF-X1L5V3-F1
#
_entry.id   AF-X1L5V3-F1
#
_cell.length_a   1.000
_cell.length_b   1.000
_cell.length_c   1.000
_cell.angle_alpha   90.00
_cell.angle_beta   90.00
_cell.angle_gamma   90.00
#
_symmetry.space_group_name_H-M   'P 1'
#
loop_
_entity.id
_entity.type
_entity.pdbx_description
1 polymer ?
#
loop_
_entity_poly.entity_id
_entity_poly.type
_entity_poly.pdbx_seq_one_letter_code
_entity_poly.pdbx_strand_id
1 'polypeptide(L)' 'MPDTNLTRLVIFGDPKKEHVAEVIEEFTDFVKGKADVVASCGIDKCTADILEKSDFAVVFGGD' A
#
# COMPACT_ATOMS: atom_id res chain seq x y z
N MET A 1 -9.10 21.37 15.40
CA MET A 1 -9.52 20.16 14.68
C MET A 1 -8.29 19.29 14.59
N PRO A 2 -8.30 18.01 15.00
CA PRO A 2 -7.10 17.18 14.86
C PRO A 2 -6.77 17.10 13.36
N ASP A 3 -5.49 17.30 13.02
CA ASP A 3 -5.01 17.33 11.64
C ASP A 3 -5.47 16.09 10.88
N THR A 4 -6.39 16.28 9.94
CA THR A 4 -6.96 15.23 9.07
C THR A 4 -6.00 14.88 7.93
N ASN A 5 -4.72 14.66 8.23
CA ASN A 5 -3.76 14.17 7.25
C ASN A 5 -3.47 12.70 7.57
N LEU A 6 -4.31 11.82 7.00
CA LEU A 6 -4.06 10.39 7.06
C LEU A 6 -2.75 10.11 6.30
N THR A 7 -1.84 9.39 6.95
CA THR A 7 -0.58 8.95 6.33
C THR A 7 -0.86 8.24 5.02
N ARG A 8 -0.18 8.64 3.94
CA ARG A 8 -0.35 8.05 2.61
C ARG A 8 0.58 6.86 2.45
N LEU A 9 0.02 5.71 2.12
CA LEU A 9 0.73 4.45 1.98
C LEU A 9 0.62 3.95 0.54
N VAL A 10 1.74 3.51 -0.01
CA VAL A 10 1.75 2.63 -1.19
C VAL A 10 2.04 1.21 -0.74
N ILE A 11 1.24 0.25 -1.24
CA ILE A 11 1.43 -1.16 -0.98
C ILE A 11 2.05 -1.82 -2.21
N PHE A 12 3.12 -2.56 -2.00
CA PHE A 12 3.78 -3.38 -3.00
C PHE A 12 3.60 -4.85 -2.66
N GLY A 13 3.34 -5.66 -3.68
CA GLY A 13 3.41 -7.11 -3.58
C GLY A 13 3.14 -7.76 -4.93
N ASP A 14 3.49 -9.03 -5.07
CA ASP A 14 3.14 -9.79 -6.27
C ASP A 14 1.79 -10.49 -6.08
N PRO A 15 0.70 -10.01 -6.70
CA PRO A 15 -0.62 -10.62 -6.58
C PRO A 15 -0.69 -12.02 -7.20
N LYS A 16 0.33 -12.44 -7.97
CA LYS A 16 0.42 -13.82 -8.50
C LYS A 16 0.89 -14.81 -7.45
N LYS A 17 1.48 -14.34 -6.34
CA LYS A 17 1.77 -15.18 -5.17
C LYS A 17 0.48 -15.24 -4.33
N GLU A 18 -0.18 -16.39 -4.30
CA GLU A 18 -1.51 -16.59 -3.73
C GLU A 18 -1.68 -15.95 -2.34
N HIS A 19 -0.71 -16.15 -1.44
CA HIS A 19 -0.78 -15.62 -0.07
C HIS A 19 -0.53 -14.11 0.03
N VAL A 20 0.10 -13.49 -0.98
CA VAL A 20 0.38 -12.05 -0.97
C VAL A 20 -0.90 -11.26 -1.25
N ALA A 21 -1.79 -11.77 -2.10
CA ALA A 21 -3.07 -11.11 -2.38
C ALA A 21 -3.95 -11.02 -1.13
N GLU A 22 -4.08 -12.13 -0.39
CA GLU A 22 -4.85 -12.19 0.87
C GLU A 22 -4.28 -11.22 1.92
N VAL A 23 -2.97 -11.23 2.10
CA VAL A 23 -2.31 -10.35 3.09
C VAL A 23 -2.46 -8.86 2.72
N ILE A 24 -2.42 -8.52 1.43
CA ILE A 24 -2.68 -7.14 0.96
C ILE A 24 -4.12 -6.73 1.29
N GLU A 25 -5.10 -7.61 1.08
CA GLU A 25 -6.50 -7.35 1.40
C GLU A 25 -6.71 -7.16 2.90
N GLU A 26 -6.22 -8.09 3.73
CA GLU A 26 -6.29 -7.99 5.19
C GLU A 26 -5.62 -6.73 5.73
N PHE A 27 -4.46 -6.36 5.19
CA PHE A 27 -3.75 -5.15 5.59
C PHE A 27 -4.51 -3.89 5.18
N THR A 28 -5.09 -3.87 3.98
CA THR A 28 -5.89 -2.73 3.49
C THR A 28 -7.09 -2.48 4.40
N ASP A 29 -7.76 -3.54 4.84
CA ASP A 29 -8.85 -3.44 5.82
C ASP A 29 -8.35 -3.00 7.20
N PHE A 30 -7.19 -3.48 7.64
CA PHE A 30 -6.58 -3.07 8.91
C PHE A 30 -6.26 -1.57 8.98
N VAL A 31 -5.78 -0.98 7.88
CA VAL A 31 -5.40 0.44 7.82
C VAL A 31 -6.56 1.38 7.49
N LYS A 32 -7.75 0.84 7.20
CA LYS A 32 -8.94 1.63 6.88
C LYS A 32 -9.27 2.61 8.00
N GLY A 33 -9.31 3.91 7.66
CA GLY A 33 -9.55 5.00 8.62
C GLY A 33 -8.34 5.37 9.49
N LYS A 34 -7.20 4.70 9.32
CA LYS A 34 -5.90 5.02 9.98
C LYS A 34 -4.88 5.59 9.01
N ALA A 35 -4.95 5.19 7.74
CA ALA A 35 -4.08 5.65 6.67
C ALA A 35 -4.84 5.68 5.34
N ASP A 36 -4.31 6.43 4.37
CA ASP A 36 -4.82 6.51 3.01
C ASP A 36 -3.96 5.65 2.08
N VAL A 37 -4.53 4.60 1.50
CA VAL A 37 -3.81 3.71 0.57
C VAL A 37 -3.90 4.33 -0.83
N VAL A 38 -2.83 5.00 -1.26
CA VAL A 38 -2.80 5.73 -2.53
C VAL A 38 -2.66 4.81 -3.75
N ALA A 39 -2.08 3.62 -3.57
CA ALA A 39 -2.04 2.57 -4.57
C ALA A 39 -1.69 1.21 -3.96
N SER A 40 -2.15 0.14 -4.62
CA SER A 40 -1.65 -1.22 -4.47
C SER A 40 -1.11 -1.68 -5.82
N CYS A 41 0.20 -1.92 -5.88
CA CYS A 41 0.94 -2.13 -7.12
C CYS A 41 1.71 -3.46 -7.10
N GLY A 42 1.78 -4.10 -8.26
CA GLY A 42 2.93 -4.97 -8.57
C GLY A 42 4.21 -4.14 -8.57
N ILE A 43 5.32 -4.71 -8.09
CA ILE A 43 6.65 -4.03 -8.03
C ILE A 43 7.05 -3.44 -9.39
N ASP A 44 6.60 -4.06 -10.48
CA ASP A 44 6.86 -3.69 -11.87
C ASP A 44 5.94 -2.60 -12.44
N LYS A 45 4.87 -2.21 -11.74
CA LYS A 45 3.79 -1.37 -12.31
C LYS A 45 3.55 -0.04 -11.61
N CYS A 46 4.26 0.26 -10.52
CA CYS A 46 4.05 1.51 -9.80
C CYS A 46 4.85 2.65 -10.43
N THR A 47 4.15 3.73 -10.78
CA THR A 47 4.73 4.91 -11.43
C THR A 47 5.28 5.91 -10.40
N ALA A 48 6.25 6.73 -10.81
CA ALA A 48 6.96 7.66 -9.90
C ALA A 48 6.03 8.69 -9.23
N ASP A 49 4.93 9.06 -9.89
CA ASP A 49 3.95 10.01 -9.36
C ASP A 49 3.16 9.47 -8.16
N ILE A 50 3.05 8.14 -8.03
CA ILE A 50 2.47 7.48 -6.84
C ILE A 50 3.46 7.53 -5.68
N LEU A 51 4.75 7.34 -5.97
CA LEU A 51 5.82 7.41 -4.97
C LEU A 51 5.93 8.81 -4.37
N GLU A 52 5.86 9.86 -5.20
CA GLU A 52 5.90 11.26 -4.75
C GLU A 52 4.72 11.64 -3.84
N LYS A 53 3.60 10.92 -3.95
CA LYS A 53 2.39 11.12 -3.14
C LYS A 53 2.32 10.21 -1.91
N SER A 54 3.31 9.35 -1.71
CA SER A 54 3.32 8.39 -0.60
C SER A 54 4.26 8.86 0.49
N ASP A 55 3.84 8.71 1.74
CA ASP A 55 4.69 9.00 2.90
C ASP A 55 5.48 7.74 3.32
N PHE A 56 4.89 6.55 3.14
CA PHE A 56 5.56 5.27 3.38
C PHE A 56 5.21 4.23 2.30
N ALA A 57 6.10 3.25 2.15
CA ALA A 57 5.89 2.06 1.35
C ALA A 57 5.81 0.82 2.25
N VAL A 58 4.81 -0.02 2.01
CA VAL A 58 4.63 -1.32 2.67
C VAL A 58 4.83 -2.40 1.61
N VAL A 59 5.76 -3.32 1.84
CA VAL A 59 6.11 -4.37 0.87
C VAL A 59 5.76 -5.73 1.44
N PHE A 60 4.88 -6.46 0.75
CA PHE A 60 4.52 -7.84 1.04
C PHE A 60 5.23 -8.78 0.06
N GLY A 61 6.21 -9.51 0.58
CA GLY A 61 7.03 -10.44 -0.18
C GLY A 61 8.52 -10.33 0.18
N GLY A 62 9.34 -10.90 -0.69
CA GLY A 62 10.80 -11.01 -0.60
C GLY A 62 11.28 -11.87 -1.77
N ASP A 63 12.55 -11.73 -2.14
CA ASP A 63 13.23 -12.64 -3.08
C ASP A 63 13.40 -14.03 -2.46
#